data_AF-A0A9D8TEC4-F1
#
_entry.id   AF-A0A9D8TEC4-F1
#
_cell.length_a   1.000
_cell.length_b   1.000
_cell.length_c   1.000
_cell.angle_alpha   90.00
_cell.angle_beta   90.00
_cell.angle_gamma   90.00
#
_symmetry.space_group_name_H-M   'P 1'
#
loop_
_entity.id
_entity.type
_entity.pdbx_description
1 polymer ?
#
loop_
_entity_poly.entity_id
_entity_poly.type
_entity_poly.pdbx_seq_one_letter_code
_entity_poly.pdbx_strand_id
1 'polypeptide(L)'
;MFQDTICAISTAPGVGGIAVIRVSGKKATEICNACVSVDVMAMKANTCRFARFVRPNGEVLDEVMLTLFKAPHSFTGEDTIEIACHGSQYIQQCILQDLVAGGARLARAGEFTQRAFLNGKMDLSQAEAVADLIASTSRAAHRIALKQMRGGFSDELSRLRSKLLDFTSLVELELDFADHEELEFADRSQLQALAIEIESKISRLTQSFSLGNAIKNGIPVAIVGKTNAGKSTLLNALVGEEKAIVSDIHGTTRDVIEDCISIDGIQFRFFDTAGLRETDDEIESLGIARSYRSIDKAQIVLWLIDSAELLAEKANAINFDESEIAVPEDKTCIVVFNKIDKVQAAGLDISSLSSRHPHCHISAKQGLGLDRLRQMLIEASQIDENAL
;
A
#
# COMPACT_ATOMS: atom_id res chain seq x y z
N MET A 1 -13.16 7.97 25.99
CA MET A 1 -14.00 8.28 24.81
C MET A 1 -13.77 9.73 24.44
N PHE A 2 -13.42 10.02 23.18
CA PHE A 2 -13.21 11.39 22.70
C PHE A 2 -14.45 12.24 22.99
N GLN A 3 -14.24 13.44 23.53
CA GLN A 3 -15.35 14.38 23.79
C GLN A 3 -15.43 15.49 22.74
N ASP A 4 -14.43 15.59 21.87
CA ASP A 4 -14.35 16.60 20.84
C ASP A 4 -15.07 16.16 19.56
N THR A 5 -15.61 17.14 18.85
CA THR A 5 -16.17 16.98 17.51
C THR A 5 -15.09 17.33 16.50
N ILE A 6 -14.88 16.48 15.51
CA ILE A 6 -13.88 16.69 14.46
C ILE A 6 -14.51 17.04 13.12
N CYS A 7 -13.79 17.81 12.31
CA CYS A 7 -14.14 18.09 10.93
C CYS A 7 -12.94 17.94 9.98
N ALA A 8 -13.19 17.55 8.73
CA ALA A 8 -12.21 17.58 7.65
C ALA A 8 -12.88 17.50 6.27
N ILE A 9 -12.15 17.90 5.23
CA ILE A 9 -12.49 17.60 3.84
C ILE A 9 -12.27 16.08 3.62
N SER A 10 -13.29 15.39 3.12
CA SER A 10 -13.28 13.95 2.85
C SER A 10 -13.09 13.59 1.38
N THR A 11 -13.17 14.58 0.47
CA THR A 11 -12.84 14.44 -0.95
C THR A 11 -11.35 14.66 -1.21
N ALA A 12 -10.86 14.19 -2.36
CA ALA A 12 -9.49 14.44 -2.80
C ALA A 12 -9.18 15.95 -2.86
N PRO A 13 -7.93 16.37 -2.54
CA PRO A 13 -7.54 17.76 -2.61
C PRO A 13 -7.60 18.29 -4.05
N GLY A 14 -8.00 19.55 -4.21
CA GLY A 14 -8.05 20.20 -5.53
C GLY A 14 -9.37 20.92 -5.79
N VAL A 15 -9.64 21.14 -7.07
CA VAL A 15 -10.87 21.76 -7.58
C VAL A 15 -11.71 20.66 -8.24
N GLY A 16 -13.01 20.64 -7.95
CA GLY A 16 -13.95 19.69 -8.53
C GLY A 16 -15.39 20.21 -8.50
N GLY A 17 -16.32 19.45 -9.09
CA GLY A 17 -17.74 19.82 -9.06
C GLY A 17 -18.32 19.82 -7.65
N ILE A 18 -17.86 18.89 -6.79
CA ILE A 18 -18.32 18.72 -5.40
C ILE A 18 -17.11 18.49 -4.50
N ALA A 19 -17.14 19.10 -3.32
CA ALA A 19 -16.33 18.72 -2.17
C ALA A 19 -17.24 18.28 -1.02
N VAL A 20 -16.79 17.28 -0.25
CA VAL A 20 -17.53 16.81 0.93
C VAL A 20 -16.74 17.14 2.17
N ILE A 21 -17.34 17.88 3.09
CA ILE A 21 -16.79 18.17 4.42
C ILE A 21 -17.56 17.34 5.43
N ARG A 22 -16.84 16.51 6.19
CA ARG A 22 -17.42 15.61 7.18
C ARG A 22 -17.17 16.17 8.57
N VAL A 23 -18.20 16.16 9.41
CA VAL A 23 -18.17 16.54 10.83
C VAL A 23 -18.65 15.35 11.65
N SER A 24 -17.92 14.94 12.68
CA SER A 24 -18.29 13.78 13.50
C SER A 24 -17.99 13.99 14.98
N GLY A 25 -18.93 13.63 15.85
CA GLY A 25 -18.81 13.75 17.30
C GLY A 25 -20.10 14.26 17.95
N LYS A 26 -20.10 14.33 19.29
CA LYS A 26 -21.31 14.65 20.09
C LYS A 26 -21.96 15.99 19.78
N LYS A 27 -21.18 16.98 19.32
CA LYS A 27 -21.67 18.31 18.94
C LYS A 27 -21.80 18.50 17.43
N ALA A 28 -21.68 17.46 16.62
CA ALA A 28 -21.73 17.58 15.15
C ALA A 28 -23.01 18.28 14.69
N THR A 29 -24.16 17.87 15.22
CA THR A 29 -25.45 18.48 14.86
C THR A 29 -25.58 19.91 15.33
N GLU A 30 -25.16 20.22 16.56
CA GLU A 30 -25.19 21.58 17.11
C GLU A 30 -24.32 22.55 16.29
N ILE A 31 -23.08 22.16 16.00
CA ILE A 31 -22.13 22.97 15.24
C ILE A 31 -22.65 23.22 13.82
N CYS A 32 -23.08 22.17 13.11
CA CYS A 32 -23.60 22.32 11.76
C CYS A 32 -24.89 23.14 11.72
N ASN A 33 -25.78 23.00 12.72
CA ASN A 33 -27.04 23.75 12.80
C ASN A 33 -26.82 25.27 12.88
N ALA A 34 -25.71 25.72 13.47
CA ALA A 34 -25.39 27.14 13.56
C ALA A 34 -24.91 27.75 12.22
N CYS A 35 -24.45 26.93 11.28
CA CYS A 35 -23.84 27.39 10.03
C CYS A 35 -24.73 27.17 8.80
N VAL A 36 -25.96 26.68 8.95
CA VAL A 36 -26.82 26.32 7.80
C VAL A 36 -28.23 26.86 7.95
N SER A 37 -28.89 27.10 6.83
CA SER A 37 -30.23 27.71 6.78
C SER A 37 -31.39 26.78 7.16
N VAL A 38 -31.11 25.58 7.66
CA VAL A 38 -32.13 24.56 8.02
C VAL A 38 -31.89 24.07 9.43
N ASP A 39 -32.97 23.67 10.11
CA ASP A 39 -32.86 23.01 11.41
C ASP A 39 -32.38 21.56 11.22
N VAL A 40 -31.10 21.34 11.51
CA VAL A 40 -30.43 20.04 11.45
C VAL A 40 -30.84 19.16 12.62
N MET A 41 -31.18 19.74 13.77
CA MET A 41 -31.62 18.99 14.95
C MET A 41 -32.96 18.28 14.68
N ALA A 42 -33.82 18.92 13.87
CA ALA A 42 -35.09 18.35 13.39
C ALA A 42 -34.95 17.38 12.21
N MET A 43 -33.76 17.23 11.60
CA MET A 43 -33.58 16.29 10.49
C MET A 43 -33.67 14.83 10.96
N LYS A 44 -34.31 14.00 10.13
CA LYS A 44 -34.32 12.55 10.33
C LYS A 44 -32.97 11.96 9.95
N ALA A 45 -32.55 10.91 10.66
CA ALA A 45 -31.33 10.17 10.31
C ALA A 45 -31.42 9.60 8.89
N ASN A 46 -30.26 9.49 8.23
CA ASN A 46 -30.07 8.96 6.88
C ASN A 46 -30.90 9.71 5.80
N THR A 47 -31.13 11.01 6.02
CA THR A 47 -31.79 11.88 5.03
C THR A 47 -30.82 12.93 4.49
N CYS A 48 -31.09 13.34 3.25
CA CYS A 48 -30.37 14.40 2.56
C CYS A 48 -31.28 15.62 2.43
N ARG A 49 -30.73 16.82 2.65
CA ARG A 49 -31.49 18.08 2.59
C ARG A 49 -30.67 19.19 1.96
N PHE A 50 -31.29 19.91 1.03
CA PHE A 50 -30.74 21.15 0.50
C PHE A 50 -30.77 22.25 1.57
N ALA A 51 -29.67 23.00 1.68
CA ALA A 51 -29.53 24.13 2.59
C ALA A 51 -28.59 25.18 2.00
N ARG A 52 -28.56 26.37 2.60
CA ARG A 52 -27.50 27.36 2.36
C ARG A 52 -26.53 27.33 3.52
N PHE A 53 -25.24 27.34 3.25
CA PHE A 53 -24.22 27.56 4.28
C PHE A 53 -24.12 29.06 4.54
N VAL A 54 -24.37 29.46 5.78
CA VAL A 54 -24.44 30.86 6.21
C VAL A 54 -23.33 31.11 7.21
N ARG A 55 -22.48 32.10 6.91
CA ARG A 55 -21.36 32.49 7.77
C ARG A 55 -21.85 33.27 8.99
N PRO A 56 -21.04 33.40 10.06
CA PRO A 56 -21.42 34.14 11.27
C PRO A 56 -21.82 35.60 11.04
N ASN A 57 -21.34 36.23 9.96
CA ASN A 57 -21.70 37.60 9.56
C ASN A 57 -23.06 37.69 8.84
N GLY A 58 -23.75 36.57 8.61
CA GLY A 58 -25.03 36.48 7.89
C GLY A 58 -24.89 36.33 6.37
N GLU A 59 -23.67 36.29 5.83
CA GLU A 59 -23.40 36.08 4.41
C GLU A 59 -23.68 34.63 4.00
N VAL A 60 -24.38 34.45 2.89
CA VAL A 60 -24.52 33.12 2.27
C VAL A 60 -23.24 32.80 1.51
N LEU A 61 -22.52 31.78 1.96
CA LEU A 61 -21.28 31.33 1.33
C LEU A 61 -21.55 30.43 0.13
N ASP A 62 -22.44 29.44 0.30
CA ASP A 62 -22.71 28.44 -0.73
C ASP A 62 -24.09 27.78 -0.55
N GLU A 63 -24.58 27.15 -1.60
CA GLU A 63 -25.71 26.23 -1.57
C GLU A 63 -25.19 24.79 -1.43
N VAL A 64 -25.64 24.06 -0.41
CA VAL A 64 -25.06 22.78 0.01
C VAL A 64 -26.12 21.70 0.16
N MET A 65 -25.70 20.45 0.04
CA MET A 65 -26.50 19.28 0.44
C MET A 65 -25.96 18.73 1.76
N LEU A 66 -26.85 18.62 2.75
CA LEU A 66 -26.54 18.07 4.07
C LEU A 66 -27.06 16.64 4.17
N THR A 67 -26.19 15.71 4.57
CA THR A 67 -26.59 14.35 4.92
C THR A 67 -26.32 14.11 6.40
N LEU A 68 -27.37 13.74 7.16
CA LEU A 68 -27.27 13.46 8.59
C LEU A 68 -27.24 11.96 8.86
N PHE A 69 -26.22 11.49 9.56
CA PHE A 69 -26.13 10.16 10.14
C PHE A 69 -26.16 10.27 11.66
N LYS A 70 -27.07 9.56 12.34
CA LYS A 70 -27.12 9.53 13.81
C LYS A 70 -26.43 8.29 14.35
N ALA A 71 -25.79 8.42 15.50
CA ALA A 71 -25.24 7.30 16.25
C ALA A 71 -26.33 6.25 16.54
N PRO A 72 -26.02 4.94 16.49
CA PRO A 72 -24.74 4.33 16.10
C PRO A 72 -24.61 4.08 14.58
N HIS A 73 -25.54 4.55 13.76
CA HIS A 73 -25.68 4.24 12.33
C HIS A 73 -24.94 5.23 11.43
N SER A 74 -23.66 5.45 11.74
CA SER A 74 -22.72 6.26 10.96
C SER A 74 -21.40 5.50 10.74
N PHE A 75 -20.50 6.06 9.93
CA PHE A 75 -19.16 5.50 9.72
C PHE A 75 -18.36 5.40 11.01
N THR A 76 -18.30 6.49 11.79
CA THR A 76 -17.56 6.53 13.06
C THR A 76 -18.31 5.87 14.22
N GLY A 77 -19.61 5.64 14.09
CA GLY A 77 -20.48 5.26 15.21
C GLY A 77 -20.99 6.45 16.03
N GLU A 78 -20.58 7.68 15.71
CA GLU A 78 -21.03 8.93 16.33
C GLU A 78 -22.01 9.69 15.42
N ASP A 79 -22.70 10.70 15.95
CA ASP A 79 -23.43 11.64 15.09
C ASP A 79 -22.46 12.26 14.07
N THR A 80 -22.82 12.15 12.80
CA THR A 80 -21.97 12.54 11.67
C THR A 80 -22.79 13.28 10.64
N ILE A 81 -22.27 14.42 10.17
CA ILE A 81 -22.89 15.21 9.11
C ILE A 81 -21.89 15.34 7.97
N GLU A 82 -22.38 15.14 6.76
CA GLU A 82 -21.65 15.41 5.53
C GLU A 82 -22.26 16.61 4.82
N ILE A 83 -21.42 17.61 4.57
CA ILE A 83 -21.76 18.85 3.86
C ILE A 83 -21.14 18.73 2.47
N ALA A 84 -21.97 18.45 1.46
CA ALA A 84 -21.54 18.49 0.08
C ALA A 84 -21.74 19.92 -0.47
N CYS A 85 -20.64 20.58 -0.79
CA CYS A 85 -20.58 21.94 -1.30
C CYS A 85 -19.92 21.97 -2.69
N HIS A 86 -19.91 23.13 -3.35
CA HIS A 86 -19.11 23.30 -4.56
C HIS A 86 -17.62 23.10 -4.24
N GLY A 87 -16.90 22.39 -5.12
CA GLY A 87 -15.51 22.00 -4.89
C GLY A 87 -14.47 23.12 -5.07
N SER A 88 -14.81 24.37 -4.74
CA SER A 88 -13.85 25.48 -4.72
C SER A 88 -13.00 25.43 -3.45
N GLN A 89 -11.68 25.62 -3.58
CA GLN A 89 -10.77 25.66 -2.43
C GLN A 89 -11.15 26.77 -1.44
N TYR A 90 -11.60 27.92 -1.94
CA TYR A 90 -12.06 29.03 -1.10
C TYR A 90 -13.26 28.63 -0.23
N ILE A 91 -14.28 28.02 -0.85
CA ILE A 91 -15.49 27.57 -0.15
C ILE A 91 -15.12 26.52 0.91
N GLN A 92 -14.29 25.55 0.55
CA GLN A 92 -13.84 24.50 1.47
C GLN A 92 -13.13 25.07 2.70
N GLN A 93 -12.22 26.03 2.50
CA GLN A 93 -11.49 26.69 3.59
C GLN A 93 -12.40 27.51 4.49
N CYS A 94 -13.34 28.28 3.92
CA CYS A 94 -14.29 29.06 4.69
C CYS A 94 -15.20 28.17 5.55
N ILE A 95 -15.74 27.08 4.98
CA ILE A 95 -16.56 26.13 5.75
C ILE A 95 -15.76 25.53 6.90
N LEU A 96 -14.52 25.07 6.66
CA LEU A 96 -13.68 24.53 7.74
C LEU A 96 -13.41 25.55 8.85
N GLN A 97 -13.09 26.80 8.49
CA GLN A 97 -12.86 27.87 9.45
C GLN A 97 -14.09 28.13 10.31
N ASP A 98 -15.27 28.22 9.68
CA ASP A 98 -16.52 28.51 10.37
C ASP A 98 -16.93 27.33 11.29
N LEU A 99 -16.72 26.08 10.86
CA LEU A 99 -16.94 24.89 11.70
C LEU A 99 -15.98 24.83 12.90
N VAL A 100 -14.70 25.18 12.69
CA VAL A 100 -13.71 25.24 13.78
C VAL A 100 -14.04 26.35 14.76
N ALA A 101 -14.45 27.51 14.27
CA ALA A 101 -14.94 28.61 15.12
C ALA A 101 -16.19 28.22 15.92
N GLY A 102 -17.05 27.36 15.35
CA GLY A 102 -18.20 26.75 16.04
C GLY A 102 -17.86 25.72 17.10
N GLY A 103 -16.58 25.32 17.24
CA GLY A 103 -16.10 24.40 18.27
C GLY A 103 -15.73 23.00 17.77
N ALA A 104 -15.67 22.78 16.45
CA ALA A 104 -15.04 21.58 15.90
C ALA A 104 -13.50 21.72 15.93
N ARG A 105 -12.81 20.59 15.90
CA ARG A 105 -11.36 20.52 15.68
C ARG A 105 -11.06 19.89 14.33
N LEU A 106 -9.99 20.31 13.66
CA LEU A 106 -9.52 19.57 12.47
C LEU A 106 -9.14 18.13 12.84
N ALA A 107 -9.66 17.17 12.09
CA ALA A 107 -9.35 15.76 12.27
C ALA A 107 -7.86 15.47 11.96
N ARG A 108 -7.26 14.54 12.69
CA ARG A 108 -5.93 13.98 12.36
C ARG A 108 -6.06 12.97 11.22
N ALA A 109 -4.93 12.64 10.59
CA ALA A 109 -4.88 11.59 9.58
C ALA A 109 -5.43 10.26 10.13
N GLY A 110 -6.39 9.67 9.42
CA GLY A 110 -7.05 8.42 9.82
C GLY A 110 -8.02 8.51 11.00
N GLU A 111 -8.25 9.70 11.60
CA GLU A 111 -8.99 9.82 12.85
C GLU A 111 -10.46 9.34 12.75
N PHE A 112 -11.13 9.54 11.62
CA PHE A 112 -12.50 9.01 11.43
C PHE A 112 -12.53 7.48 11.48
N THR A 113 -11.59 6.82 10.81
CA THR A 113 -11.47 5.34 10.81
C THR A 113 -11.05 4.84 12.19
N GLN A 114 -10.14 5.55 12.87
CA GLN A 114 -9.75 5.26 14.25
C GLN A 114 -10.95 5.30 15.21
N ARG A 115 -11.82 6.31 15.08
CA ARG A 115 -13.05 6.40 15.89
C ARG A 115 -14.02 5.27 15.57
N ALA A 116 -14.17 4.90 14.30
CA ALA A 116 -14.97 3.75 13.91
C ALA A 116 -14.49 2.45 14.59
N PHE A 117 -13.17 2.21 14.59
CA PHE A 117 -12.56 1.08 15.30
C PHE A 117 -12.84 1.13 16.81
N LEU A 118 -12.59 2.27 17.46
CA LEU A 118 -12.78 2.42 18.91
C LEU A 118 -14.24 2.32 19.35
N ASN A 119 -15.18 2.66 18.46
CA ASN A 119 -16.62 2.50 18.69
C ASN A 119 -17.13 1.11 18.27
N GLY A 120 -16.25 0.18 17.91
CA GLY A 120 -16.60 -1.21 17.57
C GLY A 120 -17.37 -1.34 16.26
N LYS A 121 -17.33 -0.34 15.37
CA LYS A 121 -17.96 -0.41 14.03
C LYS A 121 -17.20 -1.35 13.09
N MET A 122 -15.92 -1.53 13.37
CA MET A 122 -15.00 -2.37 12.62
C MET A 122 -13.85 -2.79 13.53
N ASP A 123 -13.17 -3.89 13.21
CA ASP A 123 -11.91 -4.26 13.85
C ASP A 123 -10.70 -3.58 13.18
N LEU A 124 -9.50 -3.87 13.68
CA LEU A 124 -8.27 -3.23 13.19
C LEU A 124 -7.93 -3.66 11.76
N SER A 125 -8.15 -4.93 11.41
CA SER A 125 -7.91 -5.45 10.06
C SER A 125 -8.84 -4.81 9.04
N GLN A 126 -10.11 -4.62 9.40
CA GLN A 126 -11.07 -3.88 8.60
C GLN A 126 -10.71 -2.39 8.47
N ALA A 127 -10.22 -1.77 9.55
CA ALA A 127 -9.77 -0.37 9.53
C ALA A 127 -8.58 -0.16 8.57
N GLU A 128 -7.60 -1.07 8.57
CA GLU A 128 -6.49 -1.07 7.62
C GLU A 128 -6.98 -1.26 6.17
N ALA A 129 -7.94 -2.16 5.97
CA ALA A 129 -8.49 -2.43 4.65
C ALA A 129 -9.21 -1.22 4.03
N VAL A 130 -9.71 -0.26 4.82
CA VAL A 130 -10.25 1.01 4.29
C VAL A 130 -9.15 1.80 3.57
N ALA A 131 -7.96 1.89 4.16
CA ALA A 131 -6.83 2.58 3.54
C ALA A 131 -6.38 1.85 2.27
N ASP A 132 -6.28 0.52 2.34
CA ASP A 132 -5.88 -0.32 1.20
C ASP A 132 -6.88 -0.22 0.04
N LEU A 133 -8.18 -0.14 0.33
CA LEU A 133 -9.22 0.01 -0.68
C LEU A 133 -9.09 1.35 -1.41
N ILE A 134 -8.86 2.44 -0.67
CA ILE A 134 -8.68 3.79 -1.24
C ILE A 134 -7.42 3.87 -2.08
N ALA A 135 -6.33 3.23 -1.64
CA ALA A 135 -5.04 3.23 -2.33
C ALA A 135 -4.96 2.24 -3.51
N SER A 136 -5.93 1.32 -3.65
CA SER A 136 -5.85 0.25 -4.64
C SER A 136 -5.82 0.77 -6.08
N THR A 137 -4.76 0.38 -6.81
CA THR A 137 -4.55 0.72 -8.24
C THR A 137 -4.79 -0.48 -9.16
N SER A 138 -4.92 -1.69 -8.62
CA SER A 138 -5.15 -2.93 -9.35
C SER A 138 -6.44 -3.64 -8.92
N ARG A 139 -7.04 -4.40 -9.84
CA ARG A 139 -8.26 -5.20 -9.57
C ARG A 139 -8.01 -6.23 -8.45
N ALA A 140 -6.83 -6.83 -8.42
CA ALA A 140 -6.44 -7.81 -7.41
C ALA A 140 -6.34 -7.16 -6.02
N ALA A 141 -5.64 -6.03 -5.90
CA ALA A 141 -5.52 -5.29 -4.63
C ALA A 141 -6.89 -4.85 -4.11
N HIS A 142 -7.73 -4.30 -4.99
CA HIS A 142 -9.10 -3.89 -4.65
C HIS A 142 -9.94 -5.08 -4.14
N ARG A 143 -9.83 -6.26 -4.76
CA ARG A 143 -10.56 -7.46 -4.34
C ARG A 143 -10.13 -7.97 -2.96
N ILE A 144 -8.82 -7.95 -2.68
CA ILE A 144 -8.27 -8.34 -1.37
C ILE A 144 -8.75 -7.37 -0.29
N ALA A 145 -8.60 -6.06 -0.52
CA ALA A 145 -9.06 -5.02 0.41
C ALA A 145 -10.56 -5.13 0.72
N LEU A 146 -11.40 -5.37 -0.29
CA LEU A 146 -12.84 -5.60 -0.09
C LEU A 146 -13.15 -6.85 0.75
N LYS A 147 -12.42 -7.96 0.52
CA LYS A 147 -12.61 -9.20 1.29
C LYS A 147 -12.24 -8.99 2.77
N GLN A 148 -11.16 -8.27 3.03
CA GLN A 148 -10.72 -7.93 4.38
C GLN A 148 -11.68 -6.95 5.06
N MET A 149 -12.12 -5.90 4.37
CA MET A 149 -13.12 -4.94 4.85
C MET A 149 -14.43 -5.62 5.28
N ARG A 150 -14.82 -6.71 4.61
CA ARG A 150 -16.00 -7.52 4.97
C ARG A 150 -15.81 -8.45 6.17
N GLY A 151 -14.63 -8.49 6.78
CA GLY A 151 -14.34 -9.29 7.98
C GLY A 151 -13.79 -10.70 7.72
N GLY A 152 -13.39 -11.02 6.48
CA GLY A 152 -13.02 -12.40 6.11
C GLY A 152 -11.94 -13.03 7.00
N PHE A 153 -10.87 -12.29 7.34
CA PHE A 153 -9.81 -12.79 8.24
C PHE A 153 -10.22 -12.71 9.71
N SER A 154 -10.95 -11.65 10.08
CA SER A 154 -11.40 -11.42 11.45
C SER A 154 -12.33 -12.51 11.94
N ASP A 155 -13.23 -12.99 11.09
CA ASP A 155 -14.14 -14.10 11.42
C ASP A 155 -13.36 -15.39 11.68
N GLU A 156 -12.34 -15.68 10.86
CA GLU A 156 -11.52 -16.87 11.01
C GLU A 156 -10.67 -16.82 12.29
N LEU A 157 -10.03 -15.67 12.58
CA LEU A 157 -9.26 -15.47 13.79
C LEU A 157 -10.14 -15.45 15.05
N SER A 158 -11.32 -14.85 14.98
CA SER A 158 -12.26 -14.82 16.09
C SER A 158 -12.72 -16.23 16.47
N ARG A 159 -12.98 -17.09 15.47
CA ARG A 159 -13.32 -18.50 15.70
C ARG A 159 -12.18 -19.28 16.37
N LEU A 160 -10.94 -19.06 15.96
CA LEU A 160 -9.78 -19.66 16.61
C LEU A 160 -9.62 -19.18 18.05
N ARG A 161 -9.78 -17.86 18.27
CA ARG A 161 -9.73 -17.26 19.61
C ARG A 161 -10.80 -17.82 20.53
N SER A 162 -12.04 -18.00 20.06
CA SER A 162 -13.10 -18.59 20.88
C SER A 162 -12.71 -19.99 21.36
N LYS A 163 -12.20 -20.85 20.48
CA LYS A 163 -11.75 -22.20 20.87
C LYS A 163 -10.61 -22.18 21.90
N LEU A 164 -9.69 -21.23 21.77
CA LEU A 164 -8.62 -21.04 22.75
C LEU A 164 -9.15 -20.56 24.10
N LEU A 165 -10.13 -19.65 24.12
CA LEU A 165 -10.76 -19.17 25.36
C LEU A 165 -11.54 -20.29 26.05
N ASP A 166 -12.27 -21.10 25.29
CA ASP A 166 -12.99 -22.26 25.81
C ASP A 166 -12.00 -23.23 26.48
N PHE A 167 -10.89 -23.53 25.80
CA PHE A 167 -9.86 -24.42 26.36
C PHE A 167 -9.16 -23.81 27.59
N THR A 168 -8.83 -22.51 27.55
CA THR A 168 -8.20 -21.82 28.69
C THR A 168 -9.11 -21.89 29.92
N SER A 169 -10.42 -21.74 29.73
CA SER A 169 -11.42 -21.84 30.80
C SER A 169 -11.43 -23.25 31.44
N LEU A 170 -11.25 -24.32 30.65
CA LEU A 170 -11.17 -25.69 31.16
C LEU A 170 -9.90 -25.93 31.98
N VAL A 171 -8.76 -25.38 31.54
CA VAL A 171 -7.49 -25.46 32.27
C VAL A 171 -7.55 -24.66 33.58
N GLU A 172 -8.15 -23.48 33.57
CA GLU A 172 -8.36 -22.68 34.79
C GLU A 172 -9.22 -23.44 35.81
N LEU A 173 -10.29 -24.10 35.37
CA LEU A 173 -11.11 -24.95 36.24
C LEU A 173 -10.31 -26.13 36.82
N GLU A 174 -9.49 -26.81 36.02
CA GLU A 174 -8.66 -27.91 36.50
C GLU A 174 -7.63 -27.44 37.55
N LEU A 175 -7.06 -26.25 37.36
CA LEU A 175 -6.13 -25.64 38.32
C LEU A 175 -6.81 -25.24 39.64
N ASP A 176 -8.04 -24.71 39.58
CA ASP A 176 -8.81 -24.28 40.76
C ASP A 176 -9.38 -25.47 41.58
N PHE A 177 -9.62 -26.63 40.93
CA PHE A 177 -10.27 -27.80 41.54
C PHE A 177 -9.42 -29.08 41.49
N ALA A 178 -8.09 -28.96 41.42
CA ALA A 178 -7.16 -30.09 41.34
C ALA A 178 -7.30 -31.12 42.50
N ASP A 179 -7.88 -30.72 43.64
CA ASP A 179 -8.10 -31.56 44.81
C ASP A 179 -9.44 -32.34 44.79
N HIS A 180 -10.25 -32.19 43.75
CA HIS A 180 -11.52 -32.90 43.59
C HIS A 180 -11.38 -34.04 42.57
N GLU A 181 -11.23 -35.28 43.07
CA GLU A 181 -11.02 -36.50 42.27
C GLU A 181 -12.16 -36.85 41.28
N GLU A 182 -13.30 -36.16 41.32
CA GLU A 182 -14.50 -36.49 40.53
C GLU A 182 -14.64 -35.73 39.20
N LEU A 183 -13.67 -34.89 38.82
CA LEU A 183 -13.83 -34.02 37.64
C LEU A 183 -12.67 -34.17 36.63
N GLU A 184 -12.95 -34.83 35.50
CA GLU A 184 -12.06 -34.87 34.32
C GLU A 184 -12.32 -33.62 33.45
N PHE A 185 -11.46 -32.59 33.55
CA PHE A 185 -11.76 -31.27 33.01
C PHE A 185 -11.11 -30.92 31.66
N ALA A 186 -9.92 -31.43 31.32
CA ALA A 186 -9.25 -31.12 30.06
C ALA A 186 -8.69 -32.37 29.34
N ASP A 187 -9.31 -32.75 28.23
CA ASP A 187 -8.82 -33.81 27.36
C ASP A 187 -7.60 -33.32 26.55
N ARG A 188 -6.42 -33.87 26.88
CA ARG A 188 -5.15 -33.56 26.18
C ARG A 188 -5.20 -33.89 24.69
N SER A 189 -5.97 -34.90 24.28
CA SER A 189 -6.15 -35.23 22.87
C SER A 189 -6.95 -34.14 22.14
N GLN A 190 -7.94 -33.53 22.79
CA GLN A 190 -8.68 -32.39 22.23
C GLN A 190 -7.79 -31.15 22.12
N LEU A 191 -6.93 -30.89 23.12
CA LEU A 191 -5.92 -29.82 23.02
C LEU A 191 -4.99 -30.03 21.83
N GLN A 192 -4.46 -31.25 21.68
CA GLN A 192 -3.55 -31.56 20.59
C GLN A 192 -4.23 -31.40 19.22
N ALA A 193 -5.48 -31.83 19.08
CA ALA A 193 -6.26 -31.62 17.86
C ALA A 193 -6.48 -30.12 17.55
N LEU A 194 -6.81 -29.32 18.58
CA LEU A 194 -6.97 -27.88 18.45
C LEU A 194 -5.66 -27.19 18.02
N ALA A 195 -4.54 -27.57 18.63
CA ALA A 195 -3.22 -27.03 18.30
C ALA A 195 -2.86 -27.30 16.83
N ILE A 196 -3.09 -28.53 16.34
CA ILE A 196 -2.87 -28.91 14.93
C ILE A 196 -3.77 -28.10 13.99
N GLU A 197 -5.05 -27.90 14.35
CA GLU A 197 -5.97 -27.08 13.55
C GLU A 197 -5.49 -25.63 13.43
N ILE A 198 -5.09 -25.04 14.56
CA ILE A 198 -4.56 -23.67 14.63
C ILE A 198 -3.28 -23.56 13.79
N GLU A 199 -2.33 -24.46 13.98
CA GLU A 199 -1.06 -24.47 13.23
C GLU A 199 -1.32 -24.57 11.72
N SER A 200 -2.22 -25.45 11.29
CA SER A 200 -2.59 -25.62 9.87
C SER A 200 -3.23 -24.35 9.29
N LYS A 201 -4.10 -23.68 10.05
CA LYS A 201 -4.73 -22.42 9.62
C LYS A 201 -3.74 -21.27 9.55
N ILE A 202 -2.93 -21.10 10.60
CA ILE A 202 -1.89 -20.06 10.64
C ILE A 202 -0.89 -20.27 9.51
N SER A 203 -0.44 -21.50 9.27
CA SER A 203 0.50 -21.82 8.19
C SER A 203 -0.06 -21.48 6.81
N ARG A 204 -1.36 -21.69 6.55
CA ARG A 204 -1.99 -21.26 5.30
C ARG A 204 -2.04 -19.74 5.18
N LEU A 205 -2.35 -19.04 6.26
CA LEU A 205 -2.36 -17.58 6.29
C LEU A 205 -0.96 -17.00 6.02
N THR A 206 0.08 -17.56 6.65
CA THR A 206 1.47 -17.12 6.44
C THR A 206 1.96 -17.43 5.03
N GLN A 207 1.61 -18.59 4.46
CA GLN A 207 1.94 -18.91 3.07
C GLN A 207 1.27 -17.95 2.07
N SER A 208 0.06 -17.46 2.37
CA SER A 208 -0.62 -16.48 1.52
C SER A 208 -0.08 -15.06 1.63
N PHE A 209 0.82 -14.78 2.59
CA PHE A 209 1.34 -13.44 2.85
C PHE A 209 2.22 -12.93 1.72
N SER A 210 3.09 -13.75 1.13
CA SER A 210 3.99 -13.33 0.05
C SER A 210 3.19 -12.81 -1.16
N LEU A 211 2.19 -13.58 -1.60
CA LEU A 211 1.28 -13.21 -2.67
C LEU A 211 0.46 -11.96 -2.31
N GLY A 212 -0.14 -11.93 -1.12
CA GLY A 212 -0.91 -10.78 -0.67
C GLY A 212 -0.09 -9.49 -0.59
N ASN A 213 1.15 -9.59 -0.12
CA ASN A 213 2.09 -8.48 -0.04
C ASN A 213 2.53 -8.00 -1.43
N ALA A 214 2.79 -8.91 -2.36
CA ALA A 214 3.11 -8.56 -3.74
C ALA A 214 1.95 -7.85 -4.44
N ILE A 215 0.72 -8.31 -4.23
CA ILE A 215 -0.47 -7.65 -4.78
C ILE A 215 -0.70 -6.27 -4.16
N LYS A 216 -0.44 -6.12 -2.85
CA LYS A 216 -0.70 -4.88 -2.10
C LYS A 216 0.36 -3.81 -2.33
N ASN A 217 1.63 -4.17 -2.16
CA ASN A 217 2.76 -3.24 -2.10
C ASN A 217 3.67 -3.30 -3.34
N GLY A 218 3.36 -4.20 -4.28
CA GLY A 218 4.24 -4.54 -5.40
C GLY A 218 5.47 -5.34 -4.98
N ILE A 219 6.03 -6.07 -5.93
CA ILE A 219 7.26 -6.84 -5.77
C ILE A 219 8.45 -5.90 -5.78
N PRO A 220 9.28 -5.91 -4.72
CA PRO A 220 10.41 -5.00 -4.66
C PRO A 220 11.57 -5.46 -5.56
N VAL A 221 11.95 -4.59 -6.51
CA VAL A 221 13.01 -4.82 -7.50
C VAL A 221 14.13 -3.81 -7.33
N ALA A 222 15.37 -4.26 -7.19
CA ALA A 222 16.55 -3.40 -7.22
C ALA A 222 17.25 -3.47 -8.57
N ILE A 223 17.64 -2.33 -9.14
CA ILE A 223 18.50 -2.27 -10.33
C ILE A 223 19.91 -1.91 -9.89
N VAL A 224 20.83 -2.86 -10.00
CA VAL A 224 22.24 -2.71 -9.59
C VAL A 224 23.17 -2.82 -10.80
N GLY A 225 24.36 -2.23 -10.72
CA GLY A 225 25.35 -2.27 -11.81
C GLY A 225 26.26 -1.06 -11.81
N LYS A 226 27.37 -1.12 -12.56
CA LYS A 226 28.36 -0.04 -12.69
C LYS A 226 27.71 1.29 -13.12
N THR A 227 28.39 2.41 -12.87
CA THR A 227 28.03 3.71 -13.44
C THR A 227 27.92 3.59 -14.96
N ASN A 228 26.94 4.26 -15.57
CA ASN A 228 26.67 4.17 -17.02
C ASN A 228 26.20 2.82 -17.59
N ALA A 229 25.95 1.78 -16.78
CA ALA A 229 25.39 0.50 -17.27
C ALA A 229 24.00 0.65 -17.94
N GLY A 230 23.33 1.80 -17.77
CA GLY A 230 22.06 2.14 -18.41
C GLY A 230 20.83 1.92 -17.54
N LYS A 231 20.99 1.95 -16.21
CA LYS A 231 19.92 1.79 -15.20
C LYS A 231 18.74 2.75 -15.44
N SER A 232 19.02 4.03 -15.65
CA SER A 232 18.02 5.07 -15.93
C SER A 232 17.30 4.86 -17.25
N THR A 233 18.04 4.44 -18.27
CA THR A 233 17.48 4.16 -19.59
C THR A 233 16.55 2.96 -19.53
N LEU A 234 16.91 1.92 -18.76
CA LEU A 234 16.06 0.75 -18.57
C LEU A 234 14.75 1.12 -17.87
N LEU A 235 14.83 1.84 -16.74
CA LEU A 235 13.63 2.19 -16.00
C LEU A 235 12.68 3.04 -16.85
N ASN A 236 13.20 4.05 -17.55
CA ASN A 236 12.40 4.87 -18.45
C ASN A 236 11.79 4.06 -19.61
N ALA A 237 12.49 3.06 -20.14
CA ALA A 237 11.96 2.20 -21.19
C ALA A 237 10.82 1.30 -20.68
N LEU A 238 10.97 0.74 -19.47
CA LEU A 238 9.93 -0.06 -18.83
C LEU A 238 8.70 0.79 -18.49
N VAL A 239 8.89 2.02 -18.00
CA VAL A 239 7.80 2.99 -17.69
C VAL A 239 7.16 3.56 -18.96
N GLY A 240 7.93 3.82 -20.01
CA GLY A 240 7.45 4.46 -21.23
C GLY A 240 6.51 3.58 -22.06
N GLU A 241 6.66 2.26 -21.97
CA GLU A 241 5.82 1.29 -22.68
C GLU A 241 4.58 0.88 -21.88
N GLU A 242 4.67 0.88 -20.54
CA GLU A 242 3.52 0.66 -19.66
C GLU A 242 3.16 1.96 -18.94
N LYS A 243 2.07 2.60 -19.37
CA LYS A 243 1.45 3.69 -18.60
C LYS A 243 0.88 3.15 -17.28
N ALA A 244 1.74 2.92 -16.29
CA ALA A 244 1.33 2.91 -14.91
C ALA A 244 1.17 4.37 -14.47
N ILE A 245 0.05 4.66 -13.82
CA ILE A 245 -0.31 5.98 -13.30
C ILE A 245 0.81 6.42 -12.35
N VAL A 246 1.67 7.35 -12.80
CA VAL A 246 2.53 8.11 -11.90
C VAL A 246 1.59 8.85 -10.96
N SER A 247 1.58 8.45 -9.70
CA SER A 247 0.89 9.23 -8.68
C SER A 247 1.72 10.49 -8.42
N ASP A 248 1.44 11.54 -9.20
CA ASP A 248 1.90 12.90 -8.91
C ASP A 248 1.13 13.46 -7.71
N ILE A 249 1.24 12.82 -6.54
CA ILE A 249 0.83 13.46 -5.28
C ILE A 249 2.09 13.97 -4.60
N HIS A 250 2.51 15.17 -5.05
CA HIS A 250 3.47 15.99 -4.33
C HIS A 250 2.99 16.18 -2.88
N GLY A 251 3.74 15.63 -1.91
CA GLY A 251 3.59 16.01 -0.50
C GLY A 251 3.05 14.95 0.46
N THR A 252 3.13 13.65 0.17
CA THR A 252 3.01 12.63 1.23
C THR A 252 4.39 12.17 1.70
N THR A 253 4.52 12.02 3.01
CA THR A 253 5.78 12.08 3.75
C THR A 253 6.73 10.90 3.49
N ARG A 254 7.98 11.24 3.17
CA ARG A 254 9.25 10.68 3.67
C ARG A 254 9.91 9.45 3.04
N ASP A 255 9.37 8.86 1.99
CA ASP A 255 10.06 7.76 1.31
C ASP A 255 10.47 8.12 -0.13
N VAL A 256 11.62 7.58 -0.51
CA VAL A 256 12.31 7.73 -1.80
C VAL A 256 11.31 7.55 -2.94
N ILE A 257 11.43 8.34 -4.02
CA ILE A 257 10.56 8.24 -5.21
C ILE A 257 10.64 6.81 -5.77
N GLU A 258 9.69 5.96 -5.43
CA GLU A 258 9.59 4.58 -5.90
C GLU A 258 8.78 4.57 -7.19
N ASP A 259 9.42 4.18 -8.31
CA ASP A 259 8.70 4.02 -9.58
C ASP A 259 8.02 2.64 -9.59
N CYS A 260 6.71 2.63 -9.80
CA CYS A 260 5.89 1.42 -9.87
C CYS A 260 5.49 1.14 -11.33
N ILE A 261 5.68 -0.11 -11.77
CA ILE A 261 5.34 -0.59 -13.12
C ILE A 261 4.38 -1.78 -12.97
N SER A 262 3.41 -1.93 -13.87
CA SER A 262 2.34 -2.95 -13.75
C SER A 262 2.39 -3.95 -14.90
N ILE A 263 3.25 -4.96 -14.78
CA ILE A 263 3.47 -5.98 -15.82
C ILE A 263 2.46 -7.10 -15.63
N ASP A 264 1.60 -7.34 -16.64
CA ASP A 264 0.51 -8.34 -16.61
C ASP A 264 -0.38 -8.30 -15.35
N GLY A 265 -0.56 -7.10 -14.78
CA GLY A 265 -1.37 -6.88 -13.58
C GLY A 265 -0.66 -7.12 -12.25
N ILE A 266 0.62 -7.49 -12.28
CA ILE A 266 1.51 -7.56 -11.11
C ILE A 266 2.26 -6.24 -11.00
N GLN A 267 2.18 -5.61 -9.82
CA GLN A 267 2.91 -4.37 -9.56
C GLN A 267 4.35 -4.69 -9.18
N PHE A 268 5.31 -4.10 -9.87
CA PHE A 268 6.74 -4.15 -9.56
C PHE A 268 7.18 -2.77 -9.09
N ARG A 269 7.84 -2.72 -7.95
CA ARG A 269 8.30 -1.49 -7.33
C ARG A 269 9.81 -1.41 -7.41
N PHE A 270 10.32 -0.44 -8.17
CA PHE A 270 11.73 -0.27 -8.39
C PHE A 270 12.33 0.68 -7.36
N PHE A 271 13.38 0.23 -6.68
CA PHE A 271 14.13 1.03 -5.71
C PHE A 271 15.38 1.64 -6.33
N ASP A 272 15.79 2.79 -5.77
CA ASP A 272 17.04 3.51 -6.05
C ASP A 272 17.01 4.37 -7.33
N THR A 273 16.00 5.25 -7.41
CA THR A 273 15.84 6.26 -8.47
C THR A 273 16.49 7.62 -8.15
N ALA A 274 17.06 7.80 -6.96
CA ALA A 274 17.60 9.11 -6.53
C ALA A 274 18.89 9.53 -7.27
N GLY A 275 19.37 8.71 -8.22
CA GLY A 275 20.36 9.07 -9.24
C GLY A 275 19.80 9.15 -10.67
N LEU A 276 18.47 9.09 -10.84
CA LEU A 276 17.79 9.19 -12.14
C LEU A 276 17.51 10.63 -12.57
N ARG A 277 17.71 11.60 -11.68
CA ARG A 277 17.67 13.04 -11.98
C ARG A 277 18.95 13.67 -11.41
N GLU A 278 19.91 13.83 -12.31
CA GLU A 278 21.14 14.65 -12.24
C GLU A 278 21.91 14.67 -10.90
N THR A 279 23.12 14.13 -10.93
CA THR A 279 24.31 14.82 -10.41
C THR A 279 25.55 14.15 -10.98
N ASP A 280 26.21 14.85 -11.91
CA ASP A 280 27.63 14.68 -12.18
C ASP A 280 28.36 15.06 -10.90
N ASP A 281 28.92 14.09 -10.18
CA ASP A 281 30.22 14.15 -9.50
C ASP A 281 30.31 13.18 -8.32
N GLU A 282 31.48 12.54 -8.27
CA GLU A 282 32.17 11.94 -7.13
C GLU A 282 31.36 11.07 -6.15
N ILE A 283 31.66 9.76 -6.16
CA ILE A 283 32.05 8.90 -5.01
C ILE A 283 31.63 7.44 -5.32
N GLU A 284 32.55 6.68 -5.90
CA GLU A 284 32.39 5.26 -6.26
C GLU A 284 32.13 4.36 -5.04
N SER A 285 32.67 4.72 -3.86
CA SER A 285 32.46 3.99 -2.60
C SER A 285 31.05 4.14 -2.00
N LEU A 286 30.34 5.23 -2.32
CA LEU A 286 28.96 5.45 -1.88
C LEU A 286 27.97 4.62 -2.72
N GLY A 287 28.33 4.32 -3.97
CA GLY A 287 27.55 3.49 -4.90
C GLY A 287 27.47 2.02 -4.49
N ILE A 288 28.54 1.46 -3.94
CA ILE A 288 28.57 0.06 -3.47
C ILE A 288 27.70 -0.11 -2.21
N ALA A 289 27.89 0.75 -1.20
CA ALA A 289 27.09 0.71 0.03
C ALA A 289 25.59 0.98 -0.22
N ARG A 290 25.25 1.74 -1.27
CA ARG A 290 23.87 1.94 -1.73
C ARG A 290 23.32 0.70 -2.42
N SER A 291 24.08 0.11 -3.35
CA SER A 291 23.70 -1.15 -4.02
C SER A 291 23.37 -2.25 -3.00
N TYR A 292 24.17 -2.40 -1.93
CA TYR A 292 23.88 -3.39 -0.88
C TYR A 292 22.59 -3.10 -0.10
N ARG A 293 22.26 -1.84 0.19
CA ARG A 293 20.98 -1.49 0.84
C ARG A 293 19.79 -1.72 -0.09
N SER A 294 19.94 -1.45 -1.37
CA SER A 294 18.92 -1.70 -2.38
C SER A 294 18.68 -3.20 -2.56
N ILE A 295 19.75 -3.99 -2.59
CA ILE A 295 19.68 -5.46 -2.57
C ILE A 295 18.96 -5.94 -1.32
N ASP A 296 19.28 -5.42 -0.13
CA ASP A 296 18.67 -5.82 1.15
C ASP A 296 17.14 -5.66 1.16
N LYS A 297 16.63 -4.60 0.53
CA LYS A 297 15.19 -4.33 0.43
C LYS A 297 14.47 -5.06 -0.72
N ALA A 298 15.23 -5.60 -1.68
CA ALA A 298 14.67 -6.23 -2.86
C ALA A 298 14.39 -7.72 -2.66
N GLN A 299 13.40 -8.20 -3.41
CA GLN A 299 13.11 -9.62 -3.63
C GLN A 299 13.74 -10.08 -4.96
N ILE A 300 13.74 -9.19 -5.96
CA ILE A 300 14.37 -9.41 -7.26
C ILE A 300 15.50 -8.39 -7.45
N VAL A 301 16.69 -8.87 -7.82
CA VAL A 301 17.84 -8.02 -8.15
C VAL A 301 18.08 -8.10 -9.67
N LEU A 302 17.92 -6.99 -10.37
CA LEU A 302 18.33 -6.83 -11.76
C LEU A 302 19.77 -6.31 -11.79
N TRP A 303 20.71 -7.20 -12.12
CA TRP A 303 22.10 -6.82 -12.29
C TRP A 303 22.39 -6.41 -13.73
N LEU A 304 22.47 -5.10 -13.95
CA LEU A 304 22.73 -4.48 -15.24
C LEU A 304 24.23 -4.43 -15.57
N ILE A 305 24.58 -4.94 -16.75
CA ILE A 305 25.95 -4.97 -17.26
C ILE A 305 25.99 -4.29 -18.64
N ASP A 306 26.97 -3.41 -18.86
CA ASP A 306 27.26 -2.90 -20.20
C ASP A 306 27.98 -3.98 -21.01
N SER A 307 27.28 -4.55 -21.99
CA SER A 307 27.80 -5.63 -22.82
C SER A 307 29.00 -5.21 -23.69
N ALA A 308 29.05 -3.95 -24.12
CA ALA A 308 30.13 -3.44 -24.96
C ALA A 308 31.41 -3.25 -24.14
N GLU A 309 31.29 -2.75 -22.92
CA GLU A 309 32.40 -2.61 -21.97
C GLU A 309 32.93 -3.98 -21.55
N LEU A 310 32.04 -4.90 -21.19
CA LEU A 310 32.39 -6.26 -20.76
C LEU A 310 33.19 -7.03 -21.83
N LEU A 311 32.79 -6.93 -23.10
CA LEU A 311 33.52 -7.59 -24.19
C LEU A 311 34.88 -6.95 -24.44
N ALA A 312 35.01 -5.63 -24.26
CA ALA A 312 36.30 -4.94 -24.35
C ALA A 312 37.23 -5.36 -23.19
N GLU A 313 36.72 -5.52 -21.97
CA GLU A 313 37.47 -6.01 -20.82
C GLU A 313 37.92 -7.47 -21.00
N LYS A 314 37.04 -8.36 -21.47
CA LYS A 314 37.38 -9.77 -21.79
C LYS A 314 38.46 -9.88 -22.86
N ALA A 315 38.42 -9.03 -23.90
CA ALA A 315 39.47 -8.99 -24.93
C ALA A 315 40.85 -8.61 -24.35
N ASN A 316 40.86 -7.85 -23.25
CA ASN A 316 42.07 -7.47 -22.51
C ASN A 316 42.46 -8.47 -21.40
N ALA A 317 41.86 -9.68 -21.37
CA ALA A 317 42.08 -10.72 -20.36
C ALA A 317 41.75 -10.31 -18.91
N ILE A 318 40.91 -9.29 -18.73
CA ILE A 318 40.31 -8.99 -17.43
C ILE A 318 39.10 -9.93 -17.28
N ASN A 319 39.15 -10.82 -16.29
CA ASN A 319 38.04 -11.72 -16.02
C ASN A 319 36.88 -10.92 -15.41
N PHE A 320 35.71 -11.04 -16.02
CA PHE A 320 34.45 -10.66 -15.38
C PHE A 320 34.24 -11.51 -14.14
N ASP A 321 34.14 -10.87 -12.99
CA ASP A 321 33.90 -11.55 -11.73
C ASP A 321 32.42 -11.44 -11.36
N GLU A 322 31.70 -12.56 -11.50
CA GLU A 322 30.30 -12.67 -11.05
C GLU A 322 30.15 -12.40 -9.54
N SER A 323 31.25 -12.37 -8.77
CA SER A 323 31.26 -12.06 -7.33
C SER A 323 31.34 -10.56 -6.99
N GLU A 324 31.38 -9.65 -7.98
CA GLU A 324 31.37 -8.19 -7.74
C GLU A 324 30.15 -7.74 -6.92
N ILE A 325 29.02 -8.45 -7.02
CA ILE A 325 27.80 -8.18 -6.26
C ILE A 325 27.40 -9.43 -5.49
N ALA A 326 27.59 -9.42 -4.17
CA ALA A 326 27.07 -10.48 -3.31
C ALA A 326 25.54 -10.34 -3.17
N VAL A 327 24.80 -11.12 -3.94
CA VAL A 327 23.34 -11.26 -3.80
C VAL A 327 23.05 -12.42 -2.83
N PRO A 328 22.30 -12.18 -1.74
CA PRO A 328 21.85 -13.23 -0.83
C PRO A 328 21.09 -14.36 -1.53
N GLU A 329 21.25 -15.61 -1.07
CA GLU A 329 20.64 -16.80 -1.68
C GLU A 329 19.10 -16.81 -1.63
N ASP A 330 18.51 -16.06 -0.70
CA ASP A 330 17.06 -15.90 -0.56
C ASP A 330 16.43 -14.96 -1.60
N LYS A 331 17.24 -14.39 -2.51
CA LYS A 331 16.82 -13.39 -3.50
C LYS A 331 17.03 -13.88 -4.92
N THR A 332 16.12 -13.50 -5.81
CA THR A 332 16.23 -13.86 -7.22
C THR A 332 17.10 -12.84 -7.95
N CYS A 333 18.30 -13.25 -8.39
CA CYS A 333 19.16 -12.43 -9.24
C CYS A 333 18.89 -12.70 -10.73
N ILE A 334 18.65 -11.65 -11.51
CA ILE A 334 18.57 -11.69 -12.97
C ILE A 334 19.68 -10.81 -13.54
N VAL A 335 20.55 -11.39 -14.37
CA VAL A 335 21.62 -10.65 -15.05
C VAL A 335 21.12 -10.10 -16.37
N VAL A 336 21.29 -8.80 -16.59
CA VAL A 336 20.77 -8.09 -17.75
C VAL A 336 21.93 -7.48 -18.52
N PHE A 337 22.29 -8.11 -19.63
CA PHE A 337 23.30 -7.64 -20.57
C PHE A 337 22.70 -6.53 -21.44
N ASN A 338 23.01 -5.28 -21.12
CA ASN A 338 22.46 -4.10 -21.78
C ASN A 338 23.39 -3.58 -22.90
N LYS A 339 22.87 -2.69 -23.75
CA LYS A 339 23.55 -2.06 -24.89
C LYS A 339 23.99 -3.03 -25.99
N ILE A 340 23.21 -4.08 -26.23
CA ILE A 340 23.49 -5.10 -27.25
C ILE A 340 23.53 -4.52 -28.67
N ASP A 341 22.87 -3.38 -28.89
CA ASP A 341 22.93 -2.61 -30.14
C ASP A 341 24.36 -2.19 -30.49
N LYS A 342 25.18 -1.82 -29.48
CA LYS A 342 26.59 -1.48 -29.68
C LYS A 342 27.45 -2.70 -30.00
N VAL A 343 27.14 -3.83 -29.37
CA VAL A 343 27.83 -5.11 -29.59
C VAL A 343 27.60 -5.60 -31.02
N GLN A 344 26.34 -5.56 -31.49
CA GLN A 344 25.98 -5.92 -32.87
C GLN A 344 26.62 -4.98 -33.88
N ALA A 345 26.61 -3.67 -33.62
CA ALA A 345 27.25 -2.68 -34.49
C ALA A 345 28.77 -2.89 -34.61
N ALA A 346 29.41 -3.42 -33.56
CA ALA A 346 30.82 -3.79 -33.56
C ALA A 346 31.10 -5.16 -34.23
N GLY A 347 30.06 -5.88 -34.70
CA GLY A 347 30.19 -7.21 -35.29
C GLY A 347 30.59 -8.30 -34.30
N LEU A 348 30.42 -8.05 -33.00
CA LEU A 348 30.75 -8.98 -31.92
C LEU A 348 29.58 -9.93 -31.63
N ASP A 349 29.90 -11.14 -31.18
CA ASP A 349 28.91 -12.17 -30.90
C ASP A 349 28.33 -12.04 -29.48
N ILE A 350 27.04 -11.70 -29.40
CA ILE A 350 26.28 -11.62 -28.14
C ILE A 350 26.16 -12.98 -27.46
N SER A 351 26.19 -14.09 -28.21
CA SER A 351 26.01 -15.44 -27.65
C SER A 351 27.12 -15.83 -26.66
N SER A 352 28.28 -15.16 -26.75
CA SER A 352 29.40 -15.31 -25.82
C SER A 352 29.13 -14.71 -24.42
N LEU A 353 28.08 -13.92 -24.27
CA LEU A 353 27.64 -13.31 -23.01
C LEU A 353 26.61 -14.22 -22.33
N SER A 354 27.03 -14.87 -21.25
CA SER A 354 26.18 -15.73 -20.44
C SER A 354 26.51 -15.53 -18.96
N SER A 355 25.57 -15.91 -18.10
CA SER A 355 25.74 -15.94 -16.65
C SER A 355 25.19 -17.23 -16.05
N ARG A 356 25.69 -17.62 -14.87
CA ARG A 356 25.13 -18.72 -14.07
C ARG A 356 23.73 -18.40 -13.53
N HIS A 357 23.43 -17.13 -13.34
CA HIS A 357 22.10 -16.67 -12.99
C HIS A 357 21.20 -16.60 -14.25
N PRO A 358 19.86 -16.65 -14.09
CA PRO A 358 18.94 -16.31 -15.17
C PRO A 358 19.35 -14.99 -15.81
N HIS A 359 19.46 -14.95 -17.14
CA HIS A 359 19.94 -13.75 -17.83
C HIS A 359 19.19 -13.46 -19.14
N CYS A 360 19.25 -12.20 -19.55
CA CYS A 360 18.75 -11.76 -20.85
C CYS A 360 19.63 -10.67 -21.47
N HIS A 361 19.47 -10.48 -22.77
CA HIS A 361 20.19 -9.50 -23.58
C HIS A 361 19.20 -8.43 -24.04
N ILE A 362 19.49 -7.17 -23.74
CA ILE A 362 18.59 -6.05 -24.06
C ILE A 362 19.33 -4.85 -24.67
N SER A 363 18.59 -4.02 -25.40
CA SER A 363 18.96 -2.64 -25.64
C SER A 363 17.88 -1.75 -25.04
N ALA A 364 18.12 -1.26 -23.82
CA ALA A 364 17.18 -0.37 -23.13
C ALA A 364 16.85 0.88 -23.95
N LYS A 365 17.83 1.39 -24.74
CA LYS A 365 17.64 2.58 -25.58
C LYS A 365 16.75 2.32 -26.80
N GLN A 366 16.82 1.12 -27.37
CA GLN A 366 16.09 0.75 -28.60
C GLN A 366 14.81 -0.05 -28.32
N GLY A 367 14.53 -0.39 -27.05
CA GLY A 367 13.40 -1.24 -26.67
C GLY A 367 13.59 -2.74 -26.98
N LEU A 368 14.78 -3.16 -27.43
CA LEU A 368 15.01 -4.55 -27.82
C LEU A 368 15.15 -5.47 -26.61
N GLY A 369 14.46 -6.61 -26.62
CA GLY A 369 14.58 -7.64 -25.58
C GLY A 369 13.83 -7.34 -24.28
N LEU A 370 13.10 -6.21 -24.19
CA LEU A 370 12.36 -5.83 -22.99
C LEU A 370 11.22 -6.81 -22.65
N ASP A 371 10.55 -7.38 -23.65
CA ASP A 371 9.50 -8.38 -23.43
C ASP A 371 10.02 -9.64 -22.73
N ARG A 372 11.25 -10.08 -23.07
CA ARG A 372 11.88 -11.21 -22.40
C ARG A 372 12.22 -10.86 -20.95
N LEU A 373 12.69 -9.65 -20.68
CA LEU A 373 12.95 -9.18 -19.32
C LEU A 373 11.66 -9.12 -18.49
N ARG A 374 10.55 -8.64 -19.07
CA ARG A 374 9.22 -8.65 -18.42
C ARG A 374 8.79 -10.07 -18.04
N GLN A 375 8.90 -11.00 -18.98
CA GLN A 375 8.55 -12.40 -18.73
C GLN A 375 9.41 -12.99 -17.60
N MET A 376 10.71 -12.70 -17.58
CA MET A 376 11.59 -13.15 -16.50
C MET A 376 11.26 -12.52 -15.14
N LEU A 377 10.80 -11.27 -15.09
CA LEU A 377 10.31 -10.64 -13.86
C LEU A 377 9.06 -11.35 -13.32
N ILE A 378 8.15 -11.77 -14.20
CA ILE A 378 6.96 -12.56 -13.83
C ILE A 378 7.40 -13.95 -13.35
N GLU A 379 8.26 -14.66 -14.08
CA GLU A 379 8.78 -15.97 -13.67
C GLU A 379 9.48 -15.90 -12.30
N ALA A 380 10.26 -14.84 -12.06
CA ALA A 380 10.96 -14.59 -10.80
C ALA A 380 10.06 -14.19 -9.63
N SER A 381 8.82 -13.73 -9.91
CA SER A 381 7.86 -13.36 -8.86
C SER A 381 7.38 -14.56 -8.04
N GLN A 382 7.48 -15.79 -8.59
CA GLN A 382 6.95 -17.03 -8.02
C GLN A 382 5.45 -16.94 -7.68
N ILE A 383 4.72 -16.01 -8.31
CA ILE A 383 3.28 -15.86 -8.19
C ILE A 383 2.64 -16.73 -9.26
N ASP A 384 1.81 -17.68 -8.85
CA ASP A 384 1.02 -18.51 -9.77
C ASP A 384 0.00 -17.62 -10.50
N GLU A 385 0.04 -17.57 -11.84
CA GLU A 385 -0.86 -16.75 -12.67
C GLU A 385 -2.34 -17.04 -12.39
N ASN A 386 -2.67 -18.25 -11.92
CA ASN A 386 -4.03 -18.65 -11.57
C ASN A 386 -4.51 -18.12 -10.20
N ALA A 387 -3.64 -17.46 -9.43
CA ALA A 387 -3.96 -16.91 -8.11
C ALA A 387 -4.37 -15.42 -8.14
N LEU A 388 -4.26 -14.76 -9.30
CA LEU A 388 -4.69 -13.37 -9.59
C LEU A 388 -6.13 -13.31 -10.14
#